data_AF-A0A1A0UGT0-F1
#
_entry.id   AF-A0A1A0UGT0-F1
#
_cell.length_a   1.000
_cell.length_b   1.000
_cell.length_c   1.000
_cell.angle_alpha   90.00
_cell.angle_beta   90.00
_cell.angle_gamma   90.00
#
_symmetry.space_group_name_H-M   'P 1'
#
loop_
_entity.id
_entity.type
_entity.pdbx_description
1 polymer ?
#
loop_
_entity_poly.entity_id
_entity_poly.type
_entity_poly.pdbx_seq_one_letter_code
_entity_poly.pdbx_strand_id
1 'polypeptide(L)'
;MLARGFQYGTAPNALVIGWNGGHTAATLPDGTPVSSGEHGGVHIGGAGAYQAGFTHHMFLPVPPEGEGALPPPPDAPPPPPEASPVLVDATAPAPPAPPAPPAPEMPPAGDPGIANP
;
A
#
# COMPACT_ATOMS: atom_id res chain seq x y z
N MET A 1 12.92 -7.16 -27.56
CA MET A 1 11.47 -6.85 -27.49
C MET A 1 11.27 -5.79 -26.41
N LEU A 2 11.15 -4.53 -26.82
CA LEU A 2 10.39 -3.54 -26.06
C LEU A 2 9.14 -3.29 -26.89
N ALA A 3 7.97 -3.54 -26.33
CA ALA A 3 6.71 -3.34 -27.01
C ALA A 3 5.74 -2.68 -26.04
N ARG A 4 4.73 -1.98 -26.58
CA ARG A 4 3.66 -1.36 -25.78
C ARG A 4 4.15 -0.27 -24.80
N GLY A 5 5.27 0.38 -25.09
CA GLY A 5 5.79 1.50 -24.29
C GLY A 5 6.64 1.11 -23.08
N PHE A 6 6.91 -0.17 -22.87
CA PHE A 6 7.80 -0.61 -21.81
C PHE A 6 9.25 -0.21 -22.08
N GLN A 7 9.97 0.12 -21.02
CA GLN A 7 11.37 0.47 -20.96
C GLN A 7 12.12 -0.48 -20.03
N TYR A 8 13.44 -0.61 -20.19
CA TYR A 8 14.26 -1.42 -19.29
C TYR A 8 14.53 -0.70 -17.96
N GLY A 9 14.62 -1.48 -16.88
CA GLY A 9 14.92 -0.97 -15.54
C GLY A 9 13.68 -0.69 -14.71
N THR A 10 13.78 0.27 -13.81
CA THR A 10 12.72 0.70 -12.89
C THR A 10 12.58 2.22 -12.94
N ALA A 11 11.40 2.72 -12.61
CA ALA A 11 11.14 4.14 -12.46
C ALA A 11 10.12 4.38 -11.35
N PRO A 12 10.20 5.51 -10.63
CA PRO A 12 9.16 5.91 -9.69
C PRO A 12 7.86 6.23 -10.43
N ASN A 13 6.72 6.06 -9.75
CA ASN A 13 5.38 6.35 -10.29
C ASN A 13 5.08 5.62 -11.61
N ALA A 14 5.68 4.46 -11.83
CA ALA A 14 5.50 3.65 -13.01
C ALA A 14 5.01 2.26 -12.62
N LEU A 15 4.35 1.57 -13.56
CA LEU A 15 4.13 0.14 -13.43
C LEU A 15 5.47 -0.55 -13.67
N VAL A 16 6.04 -1.18 -12.64
CA VAL A 16 7.31 -1.91 -12.73
C VAL A 16 7.04 -3.40 -12.70
N ILE A 17 7.74 -4.17 -13.54
CA ILE A 17 7.69 -5.62 -13.61
C ILE A 17 9.10 -6.13 -13.37
N GLY A 18 9.25 -6.99 -12.36
CA GLY A 18 10.50 -7.66 -12.02
C GLY A 18 10.37 -9.16 -12.21
N TRP A 19 11.40 -9.80 -12.77
CA TRP A 19 11.42 -11.25 -12.92
C TRP A 19 12.82 -11.87 -12.80
N ASN A 20 12.82 -13.17 -12.53
CA ASN A 20 13.99 -14.05 -12.63
C ASN A 20 13.60 -15.32 -13.40
N GLY A 21 14.41 -16.38 -13.30
CA GLY A 21 14.18 -17.63 -14.04
C GLY A 21 12.90 -18.39 -13.68
N GLY A 22 12.19 -18.04 -12.60
CA GLY A 22 11.00 -18.78 -12.15
C GLY A 22 9.84 -17.94 -11.63
N HIS A 23 10.06 -16.65 -11.36
CA HIS A 23 9.05 -15.78 -10.74
C HIS A 23 8.96 -14.44 -11.45
N THR A 24 7.76 -13.88 -11.46
CA THR A 24 7.47 -12.53 -11.94
C THR A 24 6.50 -11.87 -10.97
N ALA A 25 6.77 -10.61 -10.62
CA ALA A 25 5.83 -9.78 -9.89
C ALA A 25 5.84 -8.35 -10.44
N ALA A 26 4.81 -7.60 -10.09
CA ALA A 26 4.63 -6.22 -10.50
C ALA A 26 4.52 -5.29 -9.30
N THR A 27 4.82 -4.01 -9.51
CA THR A 27 4.53 -2.92 -8.57
C THR A 27 3.83 -1.82 -9.34
N LEU A 28 2.66 -1.42 -8.84
CA LEU A 28 1.83 -0.39 -9.44
C LEU A 28 2.45 1.02 -9.27
N PRO A 29 1.98 2.02 -10.04
CA PRO A 29 2.46 3.40 -9.94
C PRO A 29 2.33 4.03 -8.55
N ASP A 30 1.33 3.62 -7.77
CA ASP A 30 1.11 4.04 -6.38
C ASP A 30 2.04 3.33 -5.38
N GLY A 31 2.93 2.46 -5.86
CA GLY A 31 3.81 1.64 -5.04
C GLY A 31 3.20 0.32 -4.57
N THR A 32 1.94 0.04 -4.87
CA THR A 32 1.26 -1.18 -4.43
C THR A 32 1.89 -2.43 -5.09
N PRO A 33 2.41 -3.40 -4.31
CA PRO A 33 2.97 -4.63 -4.86
C PRO A 33 1.88 -5.60 -5.29
N VAL A 34 2.11 -6.29 -6.39
CA VAL A 34 1.20 -7.27 -6.99
C VAL A 34 1.99 -8.52 -7.36
N SER A 35 1.61 -9.67 -6.84
CA SER A 35 2.29 -10.94 -7.08
C SER A 35 1.32 -12.02 -7.56
N SER A 36 1.86 -12.98 -8.31
CA SER A 36 1.15 -14.25 -8.51
C SER A 36 1.14 -15.01 -7.17
N GLY A 37 -0.03 -15.41 -6.69
CA GLY A 37 -0.16 -16.18 -5.44
C GLY A 37 0.21 -17.65 -5.65
N GLU A 38 0.73 -18.32 -4.61
CA GLU A 38 1.06 -19.77 -4.60
C GLU A 38 -0.13 -20.66 -4.97
N HIS A 39 -1.36 -20.20 -4.71
CA HIS A 39 -2.61 -20.90 -5.05
C HIS A 39 -3.18 -20.52 -6.44
N GLY A 40 -2.39 -19.80 -7.24
CA GLY A 40 -2.83 -19.21 -8.50
C GLY A 40 -3.51 -17.84 -8.34
N GLY A 41 -3.63 -17.14 -9.45
CA GLY A 41 -4.23 -15.80 -9.52
C GLY A 41 -3.28 -14.67 -9.12
N VAL A 42 -3.79 -13.44 -9.21
CA VAL A 42 -3.09 -12.19 -8.93
C VAL A 42 -3.53 -11.65 -7.58
N HIS A 43 -2.58 -11.36 -6.69
CA HIS A 43 -2.83 -10.91 -5.32
C HIS A 43 -2.08 -9.60 -5.06
N ILE A 44 -2.69 -8.72 -4.28
CA ILE A 44 -2.06 -7.51 -3.77
C ILE A 44 -1.22 -7.87 -2.54
N GLY A 45 0.05 -7.46 -2.50
CA GLY A 45 0.97 -7.74 -1.40
C GLY A 45 2.29 -8.40 -1.83
N GLY A 46 3.12 -8.73 -0.83
CA GLY A 46 4.49 -9.23 -1.04
C GLY A 46 5.47 -8.10 -1.36
N ALA A 47 6.71 -8.43 -1.75
CA ALA A 47 7.73 -7.41 -2.04
C ALA A 47 7.69 -6.86 -3.48
N GLY A 48 6.71 -7.28 -4.31
CA GLY A 48 6.48 -6.72 -5.65
C GLY A 48 7.68 -6.85 -6.60
N ALA A 49 7.76 -5.97 -7.59
CA ALA A 49 8.81 -5.96 -8.61
C ALA A 49 10.20 -5.57 -8.09
N TYR A 50 10.33 -5.08 -6.85
CA TYR A 50 11.59 -4.61 -6.27
C TYR A 50 12.29 -5.67 -5.39
N GLN A 51 11.83 -6.92 -5.43
CA GLN A 51 12.50 -8.04 -4.75
C GLN A 51 13.97 -8.15 -5.19
N ALA A 52 14.88 -8.31 -4.23
CA ALA A 52 16.31 -8.47 -4.51
C ALA A 52 16.64 -9.70 -5.39
N GLY A 53 15.76 -10.71 -5.41
CA GLY A 53 15.90 -11.91 -6.24
C GLY A 53 15.53 -11.73 -7.72
N PHE A 54 15.02 -10.58 -8.13
CA PHE A 54 14.76 -10.28 -9.54
C PHE A 54 15.98 -9.69 -10.21
N THR A 55 16.41 -10.33 -11.29
CA THR A 55 17.60 -9.93 -12.07
C THR A 55 17.24 -9.12 -13.31
N HIS A 56 15.95 -9.10 -13.66
CA HIS A 56 15.45 -8.38 -14.81
C HIS A 56 14.28 -7.49 -14.41
N HIS A 57 14.27 -6.28 -14.98
CA HIS A 57 13.24 -5.29 -14.72
C HIS A 57 12.84 -4.58 -16.01
N MET A 58 11.55 -4.32 -16.14
CA MET A 58 10.98 -3.40 -17.12
C MET A 58 9.93 -2.54 -16.45
N PHE A 59 9.76 -1.32 -16.94
CA PHE A 59 8.72 -0.43 -16.44
C PHE A 59 7.93 0.19 -17.58
N LEU A 60 6.68 0.53 -17.29
CA LEU A 60 5.80 1.31 -18.14
C LEU A 60 5.46 2.61 -17.41
N PRO A 61 5.90 3.77 -17.92
CA PRO A 61 5.47 5.06 -17.38
C PRO A 61 3.95 5.16 -17.43
N VAL A 62 3.33 5.50 -16.31
CA VAL A 62 1.89 5.79 -16.24
C VAL A 62 1.77 7.26 -15.86
N PRO A 63 1.12 8.10 -16.70
CA PRO A 63 0.87 9.48 -16.32
C PRO A 63 -0.03 9.50 -15.08
N PRO A 64 0.15 10.48 -14.17
CA PRO A 64 -0.79 10.68 -13.07
C PRO A 64 -2.21 10.83 -13.62
N GLU A 65 -3.19 10.26 -12.92
CA GLU A 65 -4.60 10.29 -13.34
C GLU A 65 -5.03 11.74 -13.62
N GLY A 66 -5.25 12.05 -14.90
CA GLY A 66 -5.47 13.40 -15.40
C GLY A 66 -4.83 13.63 -16.77
N GLU A 67 -3.61 13.12 -17.00
CA GLU A 67 -2.85 13.39 -18.23
C GLU A 67 -3.18 12.44 -19.40
N GLY A 68 -4.05 11.46 -19.15
CA GLY A 68 -4.47 10.42 -20.11
C GLY A 68 -5.98 10.36 -20.35
N ALA A 69 -6.72 11.40 -19.95
CA ALA A 69 -8.10 11.54 -20.42
C ALA A 69 -8.05 11.58 -21.96
N LEU A 70 -8.62 10.56 -22.61
CA LEU A 70 -8.96 10.67 -24.02
C LEU A 70 -9.64 12.03 -24.22
N PRO A 71 -9.29 12.80 -25.27
CA PRO A 71 -9.98 14.05 -25.52
C PRO A 71 -11.48 13.78 -25.46
N PRO A 72 -12.26 14.60 -24.72
CA PRO A 72 -13.69 14.37 -24.62
C PRO A 72 -14.25 14.27 -26.05
N PRO A 73 -15.24 13.38 -26.30
CA PRO A 73 -15.86 13.31 -27.61
C PRO A 73 -16.32 14.73 -28.01
N PRO A 74 -16.28 15.10 -29.29
CA PRO A 74 -16.55 16.48 -29.74
C PRO A 74 -17.91 17.04 -29.29
N ASP A 75 -18.86 16.16 -28.94
CA ASP A 75 -20.20 16.51 -28.44
C ASP A 75 -20.34 16.41 -26.91
N ALA A 76 -19.23 16.31 -26.15
CA ALA A 76 -19.30 16.33 -24.69
C ALA A 76 -19.75 17.71 -24.21
N PRO A 77 -20.72 17.78 -23.28
CA PRO A 77 -21.03 19.03 -22.59
C PRO A 77 -19.76 19.56 -21.91
N PRO A 78 -19.57 20.89 -21.85
CA PRO A 78 -18.45 21.47 -21.10
C PRO A 78 -18.50 20.96 -19.65
N PRO A 79 -17.33 20.66 -19.05
CA PRO A 79 -17.30 20.26 -17.65
C PRO A 79 -17.94 21.36 -16.81
N PRO A 80 -18.73 21.00 -15.78
CA PRO A 80 -19.27 21.99 -14.85
C PRO A 80 -18.10 22.79 -14.24
N PRO A 81 -18.27 24.10 -14.01
CA PRO A 81 -17.25 24.88 -13.34
C PRO A 81 -16.90 24.22 -12.01
N GLU A 82 -15.61 23.99 -11.78
CA GLU A 82 -15.11 23.40 -10.55
C GLU A 82 -15.60 24.24 -9.37
N ALA A 83 -16.52 23.69 -8.59
CA ALA A 83 -16.86 24.27 -7.30
C ALA A 83 -15.62 24.16 -6.43
N SER A 84 -14.99 25.30 -6.14
CA SER A 84 -13.87 25.38 -5.20
C SER A 84 -14.21 24.58 -3.94
N PRO A 85 -13.33 23.70 -3.45
CA PRO A 85 -13.60 23.00 -2.20
C PRO A 85 -13.74 24.04 -1.09
N VAL A 86 -14.95 24.15 -0.54
CA VAL A 86 -15.20 24.85 0.71
C VAL A 86 -14.51 24.06 1.81
N LEU A 87 -13.37 24.58 2.28
CA LEU A 87 -12.71 24.08 3.49
C LEU A 87 -13.63 24.39 4.68
N VAL A 88 -14.45 23.41 5.08
CA VAL A 88 -15.15 23.45 6.37
C VAL A 88 -14.11 23.17 7.44
N ASP A 89 -13.75 24.25 8.13
CA ASP A 89 -12.94 24.29 9.34
C ASP A 89 -13.61 23.54 10.51
N ALA A 90 -12.76 23.13 11.47
CA ALA A 90 -13.03 22.55 12.80
C ALA A 90 -13.14 21.02 12.93
N THR A 91 -12.02 20.39 13.29
CA THR A 91 -12.03 19.28 14.25
C THR A 91 -11.43 19.74 15.58
N ALA A 92 -12.22 19.59 16.64
CA ALA A 92 -11.96 20.02 18.00
C ALA A 92 -10.71 19.33 18.64
N PRO A 93 -10.13 19.89 19.71
CA PRO A 93 -9.07 19.22 20.47
C PRO A 93 -9.54 17.85 20.98
N ALA A 94 -8.66 16.85 20.92
CA ALA A 94 -8.95 15.51 21.42
C ALA A 94 -9.34 15.55 22.91
N PRO A 95 -10.37 14.78 23.34
CA PRO A 95 -10.71 14.68 24.75
C PRO A 95 -9.55 14.07 25.56
N PRO A 96 -9.39 14.45 26.84
CA PRO A 96 -8.34 13.90 27.68
C PRO A 96 -8.49 12.38 27.84
N ALA A 97 -7.36 11.68 27.89
CA ALA A 97 -7.33 10.23 28.05
C ALA A 97 -7.98 9.79 29.39
N PRO A 98 -8.70 8.66 29.41
CA PRO A 98 -9.22 8.10 30.65
C PRO A 98 -8.07 7.72 31.61
N PRO A 99 -8.31 7.75 32.94
CA PRO A 99 -7.31 7.34 33.91
C PRO A 99 -6.90 5.88 33.71
N ALA A 100 -5.62 5.59 33.95
CA ALA A 100 -5.09 4.24 33.86
C ALA A 100 -5.79 3.30 34.87
N PRO A 101 -5.99 2.01 34.51
CA PRO A 101 -6.56 1.04 35.42
C PRO A 101 -5.65 0.82 36.65
N PRO A 102 -6.20 0.42 37.81
CA PRO A 102 -5.41 0.06 38.98
C PRO A 102 -4.42 -1.07 38.66
N ALA A 103 -3.22 -0.99 39.21
CA ALA A 103 -2.26 -2.08 39.09
C ALA A 103 -2.80 -3.34 39.78
N PRO A 104 -2.52 -4.55 39.24
CA PRO A 104 -2.89 -5.80 39.90
C PRO A 104 -2.28 -5.90 41.30
N GLU A 105 -3.11 -6.20 42.31
CA GLU A 105 -2.63 -6.52 43.65
C GLU A 105 -1.82 -7.82 43.59
N MET A 106 -0.54 -7.76 43.98
CA MET A 106 0.27 -8.97 44.13
C MET A 106 -0.33 -9.82 45.26
N PRO A 107 -0.44 -11.15 45.09
CA PRO A 107 -0.87 -12.02 46.17
C PRO A 107 0.12 -11.93 47.35
N PRO A 108 -0.37 -12.01 48.60
CA PRO A 108 0.51 -12.03 49.76
C PRO A 108 1.48 -13.21 49.66
N ALA A 109 2.73 -12.98 50.08
CA ALA A 109 3.74 -14.02 50.17
C ALA A 109 3.20 -15.16 51.06
N GLY A 110 2.89 -16.30 50.43
CA GLY A 110 2.43 -17.48 51.14
C GLY A 110 3.56 -18.02 52.02
N ASP A 111 3.31 -18.11 53.32
CA ASP A 111 4.18 -18.75 54.29
C ASP A 111 3.76 -20.22 54.42
N PRO A 112 4.55 -21.21 53.94
CA PRO A 112 4.21 -22.60 54.15
C PRO A 112 4.72 -23.03 55.53
N GLY A 113 3.77 -23.07 56.47
CA GLY A 113 3.95 -23.66 57.77
C GLY A 113 4.36 -25.14 57.73
N ILE A 114 5.25 -25.48 58.67
CA ILE A 114 5.26 -26.66 59.53
C ILE A 114 5.01 -28.01 58.82
N ALA A 115 6.10 -28.74 58.58
CA ALA A 115 6.08 -30.17 58.27
C ALA A 115 5.77 -31.02 59.52
N ASN A 116 4.90 -32.02 59.36
CA ASN A 116 4.72 -33.21 60.23
C ASN A 116 4.09 -34.28 59.33
N PRO A 117 4.47 -35.58 59.33
CA PRO A 117 4.93 -36.43 60.44
C PRO A 117 6.44 -36.75 60.48
#